data_AF-A0A7C0VE27-F1
#
_entry.id   AF-A0A7C0VE27-F1
#
_cell.length_a   1.000
_cell.length_b   1.000
_cell.length_c   1.000
_cell.angle_alpha   90.00
_cell.angle_beta   90.00
_cell.angle_gamma   90.00
#
_symmetry.space_group_name_H-M   'P 1'
#
loop_
_entity.id
_entity.type
_entity.pdbx_description
1 polymer ?
#
loop_
_entity_poly.entity_id
_entity_poly.type
_entity_poly.pdbx_seq_one_letter_code
_entity_poly.pdbx_strand_id
1 'polypeptide(L)'
;MGKPREEEASNDEGEASELVPVRIHRGPPSLRPWVSRLGPEDREAYWRVTKEHESSRGLETLALYWADGERSIAEISKQVYLERGKTDLEYLKGFFGFLEKMGLIQLKRNKA
;
A
#
# COMPACT_ATOMS: atom_id res chain seq x y z
N MET A 1 -13.63 22.82 -17.18
CA MET A 1 -13.96 21.53 -16.54
C MET A 1 -13.00 21.31 -15.39
N GLY A 2 -13.46 21.29 -14.15
CA GLY A 2 -12.59 21.18 -12.99
C GLY A 2 -13.34 20.62 -11.78
N LYS A 3 -13.57 19.30 -11.79
CA LYS A 3 -13.75 18.47 -10.60
C LYS A 3 -13.35 17.01 -10.93
N PRO A 4 -12.07 16.61 -10.80
CA PRO A 4 -11.69 15.20 -10.82
C PRO A 4 -11.22 14.69 -9.44
N ARG A 5 -10.59 15.54 -8.61
CA ARG A 5 -9.85 15.11 -7.41
C ARG A 5 -10.70 14.57 -6.25
N GLU A 6 -11.92 15.08 -6.05
CA GLU A 6 -12.78 14.64 -4.93
C GLU A 6 -13.37 13.24 -5.19
N GLU A 7 -13.74 12.96 -6.44
CA GLU A 7 -14.28 11.66 -6.87
C GLU A 7 -13.19 10.58 -6.90
N GLU A 8 -12.00 10.92 -7.40
CA GLU A 8 -10.83 10.02 -7.39
C GLU A 8 -10.41 9.63 -5.97
N ALA A 9 -10.32 10.59 -5.05
CA ALA A 9 -10.00 10.33 -3.65
C ALA A 9 -11.06 9.45 -2.95
N SER A 10 -12.34 9.70 -3.23
CA SER A 10 -13.45 8.88 -2.70
C SER A 10 -13.43 7.45 -3.23
N ASN A 11 -13.08 7.27 -4.51
CA ASN A 11 -13.01 5.95 -5.12
C ASN A 11 -11.78 5.17 -4.61
N ASP A 12 -10.67 5.89 -4.38
CA ASP A 12 -9.46 5.32 -3.78
C ASP A 12 -9.68 4.84 -2.36
N GLU A 13 -10.39 5.63 -1.55
CA GLU A 13 -10.77 5.27 -0.19
C GLU A 13 -11.75 4.09 -0.15
N GLY A 14 -12.70 4.04 -1.08
CA GLY A 14 -13.62 2.91 -1.25
C GLY A 14 -12.87 1.60 -1.54
N GLU A 15 -11.99 1.59 -2.54
CA GLU A 15 -11.19 0.40 -2.87
C GLU A 15 -10.26 -0.01 -1.73
N ALA A 16 -9.59 0.96 -1.09
CA ALA A 16 -8.70 0.67 0.03
C ALA A 16 -9.42 0.10 1.26
N SER A 17 -10.71 0.41 1.43
CA SER A 17 -11.54 -0.11 2.51
C SER A 17 -11.94 -1.57 2.29
N GLU A 18 -11.95 -2.03 1.04
CA GLU A 18 -12.26 -3.42 0.71
C GLU A 18 -11.04 -4.34 0.75
N LEU A 19 -9.82 -3.81 0.70
CA LEU A 19 -8.60 -4.61 0.60
C LEU A 19 -7.94 -4.80 1.96
N VAL A 20 -7.81 -6.05 2.39
CA VAL A 20 -7.16 -6.46 3.65
C VAL A 20 -5.83 -7.17 3.35
N PRO A 21 -4.66 -6.56 3.66
CA PRO A 21 -3.36 -7.19 3.49
C PRO A 21 -3.08 -8.23 4.57
N VAL A 22 -2.81 -9.46 4.14
CA VAL A 22 -2.46 -10.59 4.99
C VAL A 22 -0.99 -10.94 4.78
N ARG A 23 -0.17 -10.81 5.82
CA ARG A 23 1.26 -11.15 5.76
C ARG A 23 1.46 -12.67 5.70
N ILE A 24 2.28 -13.12 4.74
CA ILE A 24 2.65 -14.53 4.60
C ILE A 24 3.85 -14.90 5.48
N HIS A 25 4.69 -13.91 5.81
CA HIS A 25 5.90 -14.09 6.61
C HIS A 25 5.91 -13.20 7.86
N ARG A 26 6.62 -13.65 8.89
CA ARG A 26 6.84 -12.87 10.11
C ARG A 26 7.91 -11.79 9.87
N GLY A 27 7.64 -10.58 10.35
CA GLY A 27 8.55 -9.44 10.27
C GLY A 27 8.53 -8.73 8.91
N PRO A 28 9.13 -7.54 8.81
CA PRO A 28 9.24 -6.81 7.55
C PRO A 28 10.26 -7.48 6.63
N PRO A 29 9.89 -7.91 5.42
CA PRO A 29 10.85 -8.45 4.46
C PRO A 29 11.77 -7.34 3.93
N SER A 30 13.04 -7.66 3.69
CA SER A 30 13.87 -6.80 2.82
C SER A 30 13.32 -6.86 1.40
N LEU A 31 12.85 -5.74 0.85
CA LEU A 31 12.19 -5.70 -0.45
C LEU A 31 13.15 -5.73 -1.65
N ARG A 32 14.40 -5.29 -1.45
CA ARG A 32 15.43 -5.23 -2.50
C ARG A 32 15.55 -6.51 -3.36
N PRO A 33 15.67 -7.72 -2.77
CA PRO A 33 15.76 -8.96 -3.56
C PRO A 33 14.46 -9.36 -4.28
N TRP A 34 13.32 -8.75 -3.96
CA TRP A 34 12.02 -9.05 -4.57
C TRP A 34 11.69 -8.10 -5.70
N VAL A 35 12.14 -6.85 -5.63
CA VAL A 35 12.01 -5.87 -6.73
C VAL A 35 12.69 -6.38 -8.01
N SER A 36 13.80 -7.11 -7.90
CA SER A 36 14.46 -7.72 -9.06
C SER A 36 13.70 -8.90 -9.67
N ARG A 37 12.71 -9.46 -8.96
CA ARG A 37 11.85 -10.55 -9.43
C ARG A 37 10.59 -10.05 -10.13
N LEU A 38 10.27 -8.76 -10.02
CA LEU A 38 9.20 -8.16 -10.80
C LEU A 38 9.54 -8.18 -12.29
N GLY A 39 8.50 -8.28 -13.13
CA GLY A 39 8.64 -8.03 -14.56
C GLY A 39 9.14 -6.60 -14.83
N PRO A 40 9.71 -6.31 -16.02
CA PRO A 40 10.27 -4.99 -16.34
C PRO A 40 9.28 -3.84 -16.12
N GLU A 41 8.03 -4.00 -16.54
CA GLU A 41 6.98 -3.00 -16.40
C GLU A 41 6.62 -2.74 -14.93
N ASP A 42 6.40 -3.80 -14.14
CA ASP A 42 6.10 -3.69 -12.72
C ASP A 42 7.26 -3.07 -11.94
N ARG A 43 8.49 -3.39 -12.33
CA ARG A 43 9.70 -2.80 -11.74
C ARG A 43 9.76 -1.30 -12.01
N GLU A 44 9.50 -0.87 -13.25
CA GLU A 44 9.43 0.55 -13.59
C GLU A 44 8.29 1.28 -12.86
N ALA A 45 7.12 0.65 -12.75
CA ALA A 45 6.00 1.18 -11.98
C ALA A 45 6.37 1.35 -10.50
N TYR A 46 7.05 0.36 -9.91
CA TYR A 46 7.54 0.45 -8.53
C TYR A 46 8.51 1.62 -8.34
N TRP A 47 9.47 1.80 -9.26
CA TRP A 47 10.42 2.93 -9.20
C TRP A 47 9.75 4.29 -9.39
N ARG A 48 8.71 4.35 -10.24
CA ARG A 48 7.96 5.57 -10.48
C ARG A 48 7.19 5.99 -9.24
N VAL A 49 6.39 5.09 -8.67
CA VAL A 49 5.60 5.34 -7.45
C VAL A 49 6.51 5.71 -6.28
N THR A 50 7.61 4.98 -6.07
CA THR A 50 8.55 5.32 -4.98
C THR A 50 9.23 6.68 -5.16
N LYS A 51 9.41 7.14 -6.40
CA LYS A 51 9.96 8.47 -6.70
C LYS A 51 8.91 9.58 -6.56
N GLU A 52 7.70 9.36 -7.05
CA GLU A 52 6.58 10.32 -6.96
C GLU A 52 6.17 10.56 -5.50
N HIS A 53 6.26 9.54 -4.67
CA HIS A 53 5.91 9.58 -3.25
C HIS A 53 7.16 9.57 -2.34
N GLU A 54 8.24 10.25 -2.71
CA GLU A 54 9.49 10.28 -1.92
C GLU A 54 9.27 10.77 -0.48
N SER A 55 8.33 11.71 -0.27
CA SER A 55 7.96 12.24 1.06
C SER A 55 7.24 11.22 1.96
N SER A 56 6.78 10.12 1.37
CA SER A 56 6.06 9.01 2.00
C SER A 56 7.00 7.87 2.42
N ARG A 57 8.32 8.04 2.21
CA ARG A 57 9.33 7.09 2.65
C ARG A 57 9.23 6.78 4.15
N GLY A 58 9.32 5.49 4.46
CA GLY A 58 9.15 4.93 5.80
C GLY A 58 7.70 4.72 6.24
N LEU A 59 6.69 5.21 5.50
CA LEU A 59 5.30 4.85 5.78
C LEU A 59 5.06 3.36 5.52
N GLU A 60 5.75 2.79 4.54
CA GLU A 60 5.68 1.36 4.20
C GLU A 60 6.00 0.44 5.39
N THR A 61 6.97 0.82 6.22
CA THR A 61 7.37 0.05 7.40
C THR A 61 6.27 0.05 8.46
N LEU A 62 5.70 1.22 8.75
CA LEU A 62 4.58 1.34 9.71
C LEU A 62 3.34 0.61 9.21
N ALA A 63 3.01 0.75 7.92
CA ALA A 63 1.89 0.06 7.31
C ALA A 63 2.03 -1.47 7.41
N LEU A 64 3.25 -2.01 7.23
CA LEU A 64 3.53 -3.44 7.43
C LEU A 64 3.32 -3.93 8.87
N TYR A 65 3.56 -3.07 9.87
CA TYR A 65 3.29 -3.42 11.27
C TYR A 65 1.80 -3.50 11.57
N TRP A 66 1.00 -2.63 10.95
CA TRP A 66 -0.45 -2.61 11.08
C TRP A 66 -1.18 -3.65 10.21
N ALA A 67 -0.50 -4.26 9.23
CA ALA A 67 -1.02 -5.35 8.41
C ALA A 67 -1.11 -6.68 9.18
N ASP A 68 -2.13 -6.79 10.02
CA ASP A 68 -2.43 -7.98 10.85
C ASP A 68 -3.35 -9.00 10.16
N GLY A 69 -3.86 -8.67 8.97
CA GLY A 69 -4.80 -9.50 8.22
C GLY A 69 -6.26 -9.32 8.63
N GLU A 70 -6.57 -8.34 9.49
CA GLU A 70 -7.92 -7.93 9.86
C GLU A 70 -8.24 -6.53 9.31
N ARG A 71 -7.28 -5.60 9.39
CA ARG A 71 -7.48 -4.21 8.95
C ARG A 71 -7.36 -4.05 7.44
N SER A 72 -8.24 -3.25 6.87
CA SER A 72 -8.15 -2.78 5.49
C SER A 72 -6.99 -1.79 5.28
N ILE A 73 -6.60 -1.54 4.03
CA ILE A 73 -5.58 -0.54 3.69
C ILE A 73 -6.00 0.86 4.17
N ALA A 74 -7.29 1.20 4.09
CA ALA A 74 -7.80 2.47 4.60
C ALA A 74 -7.64 2.60 6.13
N GLU A 75 -7.97 1.55 6.88
CA GLU A 75 -7.79 1.51 8.33
C GLU A 75 -6.31 1.56 8.72
N ILE A 76 -5.44 0.86 8.00
CA ILE A 76 -3.98 0.92 8.18
C ILE A 76 -3.48 2.34 7.93
N SER A 77 -3.92 2.99 6.84
CA SER A 77 -3.56 4.38 6.53
C SER A 77 -3.96 5.33 7.66
N LYS A 78 -5.15 5.13 8.25
CA LYS A 78 -5.60 5.88 9.43
C LYS A 78 -4.70 5.65 10.65
N GLN A 79 -4.28 4.41 10.92
CA GLN A 79 -3.35 4.11 12.02
C GLN A 79 -1.99 4.78 11.81
N VAL A 80 -1.45 4.72 10.60
CA VAL A 80 -0.20 5.38 10.22
C VAL A 80 -0.30 6.90 10.40
N TYR A 81 -1.43 7.50 10.00
CA TYR A 81 -1.70 8.92 10.24
C TYR A 81 -1.73 9.27 11.74
N LEU A 82 -2.42 8.48 12.56
CA LEU A 82 -2.48 8.69 14.00
C LEU A 82 -1.11 8.58 14.67
N GLU A 83 -0.25 7.69 14.19
CA GLU A 83 1.09 7.46 14.75
C GLU A 83 2.12 8.52 14.31
N ARG A 84 2.09 8.91 13.03
CA ARG A 84 3.15 9.75 12.41
C ARG A 84 2.70 11.16 12.05
N GLY A 85 1.41 11.47 12.19
CA GLY A 85 0.79 12.75 11.80
C GLY A 85 0.63 12.95 10.29
N LYS A 86 0.99 11.96 9.48
CA LYS A 86 0.85 11.96 8.01
C LYS A 86 0.70 10.54 7.48
N THR A 87 0.00 10.41 6.36
CA THR A 87 -0.14 9.17 5.59
C THR A 87 -0.25 9.52 4.10
N ASP A 88 -0.25 8.50 3.26
CA ASP A 88 -0.39 8.60 1.81
C ASP A 88 -1.11 7.36 1.29
N LEU A 89 -2.42 7.46 1.12
CA LEU A 89 -3.27 6.30 0.82
C LEU A 89 -2.95 5.70 -0.55
N GLU A 90 -2.75 6.54 -1.55
CA GLU A 90 -2.41 6.13 -2.91
C GLU A 90 -1.08 5.35 -2.92
N TYR A 91 -0.06 5.88 -2.24
CA TYR A 91 1.21 5.19 -2.07
C TYR A 91 1.04 3.84 -1.35
N LEU A 92 0.25 3.78 -0.27
CA LEU A 92 0.03 2.53 0.47
C LEU A 92 -0.73 1.48 -0.34
N LYS A 93 -1.72 1.88 -1.15
CA LYS A 93 -2.40 0.98 -2.10
C LYS A 93 -1.41 0.38 -3.10
N GLY A 94 -0.63 1.24 -3.75
CA GLY A 94 0.40 0.80 -4.70
C GLY A 94 1.42 -0.12 -4.05
N PHE A 95 1.92 0.27 -2.87
CA PHE A 95 2.88 -0.50 -2.09
C PHE A 95 2.38 -1.92 -1.78
N PHE A 96 1.18 -2.06 -1.22
CA PHE A 96 0.61 -3.38 -0.92
C PHE A 96 0.34 -4.20 -2.18
N GLY A 97 -0.08 -3.58 -3.29
CA GLY A 97 -0.21 -4.24 -4.59
C GLY A 97 1.13 -4.79 -5.10
N PHE A 98 2.23 -4.04 -4.95
CA PHE A 98 3.56 -4.56 -5.30
C PHE A 98 3.99 -5.72 -4.39
N LEU A 99 3.69 -5.66 -3.09
CA LEU A 99 3.98 -6.77 -2.18
C LEU A 99 3.22 -8.05 -2.54
N GLU A 100 1.96 -7.93 -2.98
CA GLU A 100 1.18 -9.05 -3.48
C GLU A 100 1.79 -9.64 -4.75
N LYS A 101 2.16 -8.80 -5.74
CA LYS A 101 2.88 -9.25 -6.95
C LYS A 101 4.20 -9.95 -6.65
N MET A 102 4.89 -9.53 -5.59
CA MET A 102 6.11 -10.18 -5.10
C MET A 102 5.85 -11.48 -4.33
N GLY A 103 4.59 -11.81 -4.02
CA GLY A 103 4.22 -12.97 -3.21
C GLY A 103 4.58 -12.83 -1.73
N LEU A 104 4.70 -11.60 -1.22
CA LEU A 104 5.07 -11.31 0.17
C LEU A 104 3.85 -11.18 1.09
N ILE A 105 2.71 -10.80 0.50
CA ILE A 105 1.40 -10.72 1.17
C ILE A 105 0.32 -11.30 0.25
N GLN A 106 -0.89 -11.44 0.78
CA GLN A 106 -2.12 -11.63 0.00
C GLN A 106 -3.08 -10.47 0.27
N LEU A 107 -3.73 -9.93 -0.75
CA LEU A 107 -4.84 -8.99 -0.57
C LEU A 107 -6.17 -9.74 -0.63
N LYS A 108 -6.86 -9.79 0.51
CA LYS A 108 -8.22 -10.32 0.57
C LYS A 108 -9.20 -9.18 0.34
N ARG A 109 -10.23 -9.42 -0.47
CA ARG A 109 -11.39 -8.53 -0.49
C ARG A 109 -12.30 -8.87 0.69
N ASN A 110 -12.50 -7.89 1.57
CA ASN A 110 -13.55 -7.95 2.54
C ASN A 110 -14.86 -7.60 1.81
N LYS A 111 -15.77 -8.57 1.71
CA LYS A 111 -17.15 -8.26 1.31
C LYS A 111 -17.81 -7.65 2.54
N ALA A 112 -18.02 -6.33 2.51
CA ALA A 112 -19.03 -5.73 3.35
C ALA A 112 -20.41 -6.34 3.03
#